data_AF-A0AAT9PFP5-F1
#
_entry.id   AF-A0AAT9PFP5-F1
#
_cell.length_a   1.000
_cell.length_b   1.000
_cell.length_c   1.000
_cell.angle_alpha   90.00
_cell.angle_beta   90.00
_cell.angle_gamma   90.00
#
_symmetry.space_group_name_H-M   'P 1'
#
loop_
_entity.id
_entity.type
_entity.pdbx_description
1 polymer ?
#
loop_
_entity_poly.entity_id
_entity_poly.type
_entity_poly.pdbx_seq_one_letter_code
_entity_poly.pdbx_strand_id
1 'polypeptide(L)'
;MADIKKDEKSAAGMSLDVFGVSAPELIKDLAGTVAHVGVKHYGLTPVIANKLGVDVALAFAEQAGGTQVYIPITLSVKISNRDLEMYKKFDGSNHNQLAKEFGCSVAWVYTVLKRVRKQMQDKNQPNLF
;
A
#
# COMPACT_ATOMS: atom_id res chain seq x y z
N MET A 1 -3.82 3.72 -45.53
CA MET A 1 -2.73 2.93 -44.92
C MET A 1 -1.57 3.88 -44.71
N ALA A 2 -1.09 3.95 -43.48
CA ALA A 2 0.22 4.47 -43.07
C ALA A 2 0.46 5.99 -43.19
N ASP A 3 1.00 6.72 -42.21
CA ASP A 3 1.51 6.32 -40.89
C ASP A 3 1.68 7.57 -39.99
N ILE A 4 1.14 7.49 -38.78
CA ILE A 4 1.90 7.52 -37.52
C ILE A 4 3.03 8.57 -37.46
N LYS A 5 2.73 9.86 -37.28
CA LYS A 5 3.75 10.86 -36.88
C LYS A 5 3.27 11.95 -35.91
N LYS A 6 2.10 11.82 -35.27
CA LYS A 6 1.56 12.92 -34.42
C LYS A 6 1.55 12.67 -32.91
N ASP A 7 1.79 11.44 -32.44
CA ASP A 7 1.53 11.11 -31.03
C ASP A 7 2.77 11.06 -30.12
N GLU A 8 3.97 11.28 -30.64
CA GLU A 8 5.20 11.13 -29.83
C GLU A 8 5.64 12.39 -29.06
N LYS A 9 5.01 13.55 -29.28
CA LYS A 9 5.43 14.82 -28.64
C LYS A 9 4.66 15.23 -27.39
N SER A 10 3.68 14.45 -26.92
CA SER A 10 2.86 14.85 -25.75
C SER A 10 3.27 14.24 -24.41
N ALA A 11 4.23 13.30 -24.36
CA ALA A 11 4.53 12.55 -23.14
C ALA A 11 5.61 13.15 -22.22
N ALA A 12 6.27 14.25 -22.64
CA ALA A 12 7.39 14.84 -21.91
C ALA A 12 7.02 16.01 -20.97
N GLY A 13 5.73 16.37 -20.87
CA GLY A 13 5.29 17.61 -20.21
C GLY A 13 4.42 17.47 -18.96
N MET A 14 4.06 16.26 -18.52
CA MET A 14 3.21 16.07 -17.33
C MET A 14 4.07 15.86 -16.09
N SER A 15 4.79 16.92 -15.71
CA SER A 15 5.39 17.08 -14.39
C SER A 15 4.29 17.20 -13.33
N LEU A 16 4.65 17.02 -12.06
CA LEU A 16 3.80 17.22 -10.87
C LEU A 16 3.11 18.61 -10.78
N ASP A 17 3.32 19.49 -11.75
CA ASP A 17 2.83 20.86 -11.84
C ASP A 17 1.33 20.97 -12.22
N VAL A 18 0.66 19.85 -12.54
CA VAL A 18 -0.81 19.82 -12.75
C VAL A 18 -1.55 20.23 -11.48
N PHE A 19 -0.94 19.96 -10.33
CA PHE A 19 -1.38 20.46 -9.04
C PHE A 19 -0.82 21.87 -8.83
N GLY A 20 -1.53 22.89 -9.32
CA GLY A 20 -1.29 24.26 -8.90
C GLY A 20 -1.31 24.44 -7.37
N VAL A 21 -0.97 25.64 -6.91
CA VAL A 21 -0.55 26.10 -5.55
C VAL A 21 -1.29 25.53 -4.31
N SER A 22 -2.35 24.72 -4.41
CA SER A 22 -3.06 24.20 -3.24
C SER A 22 -3.63 22.79 -3.40
N ALA A 23 -2.96 21.86 -4.08
CA ALA A 23 -3.27 20.45 -3.84
C ALA A 23 -2.81 20.06 -2.43
N PRO A 24 -3.69 19.50 -1.59
CA PRO A 24 -3.29 18.99 -0.28
C PRO A 24 -2.11 18.02 -0.42
N GLU A 25 -1.13 18.10 0.49
CA GLU A 25 0.04 17.20 0.52
C GLU A 25 -0.37 15.73 0.37
N LEU A 26 -1.50 15.34 0.96
CA LEU A 26 -2.08 14.00 0.85
C LEU A 26 -2.33 13.53 -0.59
N ILE A 27 -2.77 14.42 -1.48
CA ILE A 27 -3.07 14.09 -2.89
C ILE A 27 -1.79 13.91 -3.69
N LYS A 28 -0.75 14.71 -3.38
CA LYS A 28 0.58 14.55 -3.97
C LYS A 28 1.23 13.24 -3.52
N ASP A 29 1.12 12.93 -2.23
CA ASP A 29 1.60 11.67 -1.65
C ASP A 29 0.87 10.46 -2.24
N LEU A 30 -0.44 10.58 -2.48
CA LEU A 30 -1.22 9.54 -3.15
C LEU A 30 -0.71 9.29 -4.57
N ALA A 31 -0.50 10.34 -5.37
CA ALA A 31 0.04 10.22 -6.72
C ALA A 31 1.41 9.53 -6.73
N GLY A 32 2.31 9.95 -5.82
CA GLY A 32 3.63 9.34 -5.66
C GLY A 32 3.57 7.87 -5.22
N THR A 33 2.65 7.53 -4.30
CA THR A 33 2.45 6.14 -3.84
C THR A 33 1.95 5.25 -4.96
N VAL A 34 0.97 5.71 -5.75
CA VAL A 34 0.43 4.96 -6.90
C VAL A 34 1.51 4.76 -7.97
N ALA A 35 2.29 5.79 -8.27
CA ALA A 35 3.40 5.68 -9.21
C ALA A 35 4.46 4.66 -8.72
N HIS A 36 4.83 4.71 -7.43
CA HIS A 36 5.76 3.75 -6.83
C HIS A 36 5.24 2.31 -6.93
N VAL A 37 3.97 2.09 -6.62
CA VAL A 37 3.32 0.77 -6.72
C VAL A 37 3.27 0.29 -8.17
N GLY A 38 2.95 1.18 -9.11
CA GLY A 38 2.91 0.89 -10.55
C GLY A 38 4.24 0.37 -11.07
N VAL A 39 5.35 1.02 -10.71
CA VAL A 39 6.70 0.56 -11.10
C VAL A 39 7.04 -0.75 -10.40
N LYS A 40 6.84 -0.83 -9.09
CA LYS A 40 7.31 -1.95 -8.26
C LYS A 40 6.55 -3.26 -8.49
N HIS A 41 5.23 -3.19 -8.69
CA HIS A 41 4.37 -4.37 -8.73
C HIS A 41 3.91 -4.73 -10.14
N TYR A 42 3.82 -3.75 -11.05
CA TYR A 42 3.30 -3.96 -12.40
C TYR A 42 4.36 -3.74 -13.49
N GLY A 43 5.59 -3.39 -13.12
CA GLY A 43 6.69 -3.19 -14.07
C GLY A 43 6.45 -2.03 -15.04
N LEU A 44 5.60 -1.07 -14.67
CA LEU A 44 5.31 0.09 -15.51
C LEU A 44 6.55 0.96 -15.68
N THR A 45 6.67 1.60 -16.85
CA THR A 45 7.70 2.61 -17.05
C THR A 45 7.42 3.81 -16.13
N PRO A 46 8.46 4.52 -15.65
CA PRO A 46 8.28 5.66 -14.74
C PRO A 46 7.33 6.74 -15.29
N VAL A 47 7.34 6.95 -16.61
CA VAL A 47 6.47 7.91 -17.29
C VAL A 47 5.00 7.49 -17.19
N ILE A 48 4.69 6.23 -17.48
CA ILE A 48 3.32 5.71 -17.41
C ILE A 48 2.84 5.63 -15.95
N ALA A 49 3.73 5.25 -15.04
CA ALA A 49 3.41 5.16 -13.62
C ALA A 49 3.10 6.53 -13.00
N ASN A 50 3.85 7.57 -13.37
CA ASN A 50 3.57 8.94 -12.93
C ASN A 50 2.24 9.45 -13.49
N LYS A 51 1.98 9.20 -14.78
CA LYS A 51 0.70 9.58 -15.40
C LYS A 51 -0.47 8.89 -14.69
N LEU A 52 -0.36 7.59 -14.45
CA LEU A 52 -1.35 6.83 -13.69
C LEU A 52 -1.55 7.39 -12.28
N GLY A 53 -0.47 7.76 -11.60
CA GLY A 53 -0.53 8.37 -10.27
C GLY A 53 -1.30 9.68 -10.26
N VAL A 54 -1.05 10.55 -11.25
CA VAL A 54 -1.77 11.83 -11.40
C VAL A 54 -3.25 11.60 -11.72
N ASP A 55 -3.56 10.71 -12.67
CA ASP A 55 -4.95 10.41 -13.07
C ASP A 55 -5.76 9.86 -11.88
N VAL A 56 -5.18 8.94 -11.10
CA VAL A 56 -5.82 8.38 -9.89
C VAL A 56 -6.00 9.45 -8.80
N ALA A 57 -5.00 10.30 -8.60
CA ALA A 57 -5.06 11.36 -7.60
C ALA A 57 -6.13 12.42 -7.93
N LEU A 58 -6.29 12.77 -9.22
CA LEU A 58 -7.36 13.65 -9.69
C LEU A 58 -8.74 13.03 -9.49
N ALA A 59 -8.94 11.78 -9.93
CA ALA A 59 -10.21 11.08 -9.74
C ALA A 59 -10.58 10.95 -8.25
N PHE A 60 -9.58 10.70 -7.40
CA PHE A 60 -9.78 10.66 -5.96
C PHE A 60 -10.16 12.03 -5.38
N ALA A 61 -9.52 13.12 -5.84
CA ALA A 61 -9.84 14.46 -5.39
C ALA A 61 -11.26 14.90 -5.81
N GLU A 62 -11.72 14.52 -7.00
CA GLU A 62 -13.10 14.75 -7.45
C GLU A 62 -14.11 13.98 -6.60
N GLN A 63 -13.81 12.72 -6.28
CA GLN A 63 -14.72 11.87 -5.49
C GLN A 63 -14.74 12.22 -4.01
N ALA A 64 -13.59 12.52 -3.42
CA ALA A 64 -13.44 12.82 -1.99
C ALA A 64 -13.57 14.32 -1.66
N GLY A 65 -13.69 15.17 -2.69
CA GLY A 65 -13.86 16.60 -2.55
C GLY A 65 -15.03 16.97 -1.65
N GLY A 66 -14.77 17.76 -0.60
CA GLY A 66 -15.78 18.19 0.37
C GLY A 66 -15.95 17.26 1.59
N THR A 67 -15.27 16.12 1.64
CA THR A 67 -15.31 15.20 2.79
C THR A 67 -14.07 15.37 3.67
N GLN A 68 -14.27 15.50 4.99
CA GLN A 68 -13.16 15.42 5.95
C GLN A 68 -12.79 13.94 6.19
N VAL A 69 -11.65 13.52 5.65
CA VAL A 69 -11.15 12.14 5.81
C VAL A 69 -10.20 12.07 7.00
N TYR A 70 -10.55 11.26 8.00
CA TYR A 70 -9.65 10.90 9.10
C TYR A 70 -8.97 9.57 8.80
N ILE A 71 -7.64 9.57 8.73
CA ILE A 71 -6.82 8.36 8.59
C ILE A 71 -6.19 8.07 9.95
N PRO A 72 -6.66 7.05 10.70
CA PRO A 72 -6.01 6.67 11.94
C PRO A 72 -4.60 6.10 11.63
N ILE A 73 -3.59 6.59 12.37
CA ILE A 73 -2.21 6.04 12.38
C ILE A 73 -2.20 4.55 12.76
N THR A 74 -3.24 4.09 13.44
CA THR A 74 -3.54 2.68 13.64
C THR A 74 -4.13 2.11 12.34
N LEU A 75 -3.34 2.11 11.26
CA LEU A 75 -3.53 1.17 10.16
C LEU A 75 -3.53 -0.21 10.80
N SER A 76 -4.73 -0.75 11.03
CA SER A 76 -4.96 -2.13 11.40
C SER A 76 -3.94 -2.96 10.66
N VAL A 77 -3.00 -3.52 11.41
CA VAL A 77 -1.90 -4.28 10.86
C VAL A 77 -2.56 -5.39 10.06
N LYS A 78 -2.68 -5.21 8.74
CA LYS A 78 -3.08 -6.28 7.84
C LYS A 78 -2.00 -7.30 8.07
N ILE A 79 -2.35 -8.38 8.78
CA ILE A 79 -1.44 -9.49 8.99
C ILE A 79 -0.95 -9.83 7.60
N SER A 80 0.34 -9.63 7.38
CA SER A 80 0.92 -9.95 6.10
C SER A 80 0.76 -11.45 5.87
N ASN A 81 0.68 -11.91 4.62
CA ASN A 81 0.62 -13.35 4.35
C ASN A 81 1.77 -14.10 5.05
N ARG A 82 2.92 -13.43 5.19
CA ARG A 82 4.09 -13.90 5.92
C ARG A 82 3.84 -14.09 7.42
N ASP A 83 3.16 -13.16 8.08
CA ASP A 83 2.83 -13.26 9.51
C ASP A 83 1.81 -14.38 9.78
N LEU A 84 0.85 -14.60 8.86
CA LEU A 84 -0.06 -15.74 8.92
C LEU A 84 0.67 -17.07 8.75
N GLU A 85 1.63 -17.13 7.83
CA GLU A 85 2.44 -18.32 7.59
C GLU A 85 3.31 -18.66 8.81
N MET A 86 3.95 -17.66 9.40
CA MET A 86 4.70 -17.80 10.66
C MET A 86 3.80 -18.33 11.78
N TYR A 87 2.58 -17.82 11.91
CA TYR A 87 1.62 -18.32 12.90
C TYR A 87 1.19 -19.76 12.64
N LYS A 88 0.98 -20.16 11.37
CA LYS A 88 0.62 -21.54 11.01
C LYS A 88 1.75 -22.55 11.28
N LYS A 89 3.00 -22.13 11.13
CA LYS A 89 4.19 -22.96 11.39
C LYS A 89 4.59 -23.01 12.87
N PHE A 90 3.93 -22.22 13.73
CA PHE A 90 4.25 -22.16 15.15
C PHE A 90 3.69 -23.36 15.92
N ASP A 91 4.55 -24.08 16.64
CA ASP A 91 4.20 -25.30 17.39
C ASP A 91 4.09 -25.10 18.91
N GLY A 92 4.35 -23.87 19.40
CA GLY A 92 4.36 -23.55 20.83
C GLY A 92 5.75 -23.25 21.40
N SER A 93 6.80 -23.81 20.80
CA SER A 93 8.17 -23.74 21.35
C SER A 93 9.23 -23.34 20.32
N ASN A 94 8.93 -23.40 19.02
CA ASN A 94 9.87 -23.20 17.92
C ASN A 94 10.22 -21.73 17.55
N HIS A 95 10.18 -20.79 18.50
CA HIS A 95 10.44 -19.35 18.24
C HIS A 95 11.81 -19.09 17.58
N ASN A 96 12.85 -19.80 18.04
CA ASN A 96 14.21 -19.66 17.49
C ASN A 96 14.31 -20.18 16.05
N GLN A 97 13.56 -21.22 15.72
CA GLN A 97 13.53 -21.81 14.38
C GLN A 97 12.80 -20.88 13.40
N LEU A 98 11.65 -20.33 13.82
CA LEU A 98 10.90 -19.35 13.03
C LEU A 98 11.69 -18.06 12.81
N ALA A 99 12.41 -17.59 13.83
CA ALA A 99 13.28 -16.41 13.69
C ALA A 99 14.31 -16.60 12.57
N LYS A 100 14.92 -17.78 12.48
CA LYS A 100 15.89 -18.13 11.41
C LYS A 100 15.21 -18.28 10.05
N GLU A 101 14.11 -19.03 9.99
CA GLU A 101 13.39 -19.31 8.72
C GLU A 101 12.86 -18.02 8.08
N PHE A 102 12.32 -17.12 8.89
CA PHE A 102 11.78 -15.85 8.40
C PHE A 102 12.83 -14.72 8.38
N GLY A 103 14.05 -14.93 8.90
CA GLY A 103 15.07 -13.87 8.94
C GLY A 103 14.65 -12.66 9.78
N CYS A 104 14.17 -12.90 11.00
CA CYS A 104 13.77 -11.86 11.95
C CYS A 104 14.25 -12.17 13.38
N SER A 105 14.14 -11.21 14.29
CA SER A 105 14.53 -11.44 15.68
C SER A 105 13.50 -12.29 16.42
N VAL A 106 13.93 -13.01 17.45
CA VAL A 106 13.03 -13.82 18.31
C VAL A 106 11.97 -12.94 18.97
N ALA A 107 12.34 -11.72 19.40
CA ALA A 107 11.40 -10.73 19.92
C ALA A 107 10.32 -10.35 18.89
N TRP A 108 10.68 -10.25 17.61
CA TRP A 108 9.73 -10.00 16.53
C TRP A 108 8.76 -11.17 16.31
N VAL A 109 9.22 -12.42 16.45
CA VAL A 109 8.32 -13.59 16.39
C VAL A 109 7.24 -13.51 17.47
N TYR A 110 7.59 -13.14 18.70
CA TYR A 110 6.60 -12.95 19.78
C TYR A 110 5.57 -11.86 19.47
N THR A 111 6.00 -10.72 18.92
CA THR A 111 5.09 -9.62 18.60
C THR A 111 4.13 -10.00 17.48
N VAL A 112 4.62 -10.72 16.46
CA VAL A 112 3.82 -11.26 15.36
C VAL A 112 2.79 -12.26 15.90
N LEU A 113 3.20 -13.26 16.69
CA LEU A 113 2.29 -14.27 17.22
C LEU A 113 1.20 -13.65 18.11
N LYS A 114 1.57 -12.72 19.00
CA LYS A 114 0.62 -12.01 19.86
C LYS A 114 -0.42 -11.24 19.04
N ARG A 115 0.02 -10.58 17.98
CA ARG A 115 -0.83 -9.79 17.09
C ARG A 115 -1.80 -10.68 16.31
N VAL A 116 -1.31 -11.77 15.71
CA VAL A 116 -2.14 -12.70 14.93
C VAL A 116 -3.18 -13.39 15.82
N ARG A 117 -2.80 -13.81 17.04
CA ARG A 117 -3.73 -14.39 18.02
C ARG A 117 -4.88 -13.46 18.36
N LYS A 118 -4.57 -12.20 18.69
CA LYS A 118 -5.59 -11.20 19.03
C LYS A 118 -6.60 -11.05 17.89
N GLN A 119 -6.14 -10.93 16.66
CA GLN A 119 -7.03 -10.78 15.53
C GLN A 119 -7.84 -12.05 15.20
N MET A 120 -7.29 -13.25 15.43
CA MET A 120 -8.06 -14.49 15.29
C MET A 120 -9.12 -14.62 16.38
N GLN A 121 -8.83 -14.17 17.61
CA GLN A 121 -9.81 -14.09 18.69
C GLN A 121 -10.90 -13.09 18.37
N ASP A 122 -10.55 -11.86 17.97
CA ASP A 122 -11.51 -10.82 17.58
C ASP A 122 -12.42 -11.26 16.42
N LYS A 123 -11.93 -12.11 15.51
CA LYS A 123 -12.73 -12.70 14.42
C LYS A 123 -13.64 -13.85 14.85
N ASN A 124 -13.19 -14.66 15.80
CA ASN A 124 -13.90 -15.86 16.26
C ASN A 124 -14.83 -15.58 17.44
N GLN A 125 -14.75 -14.41 18.06
CA GLN A 125 -15.63 -14.01 19.14
C GLN A 125 -16.91 -13.41 18.53
N PRO A 126 -18.06 -14.10 18.58
CA PRO A 126 -19.34 -13.45 18.26
C PRO A 126 -19.54 -12.31 19.27
N ASN A 127 -20.07 -11.17 18.79
CA ASN A 127 -20.36 -10.01 19.63
C ASN A 127 -21.02 -10.45 20.95
N LEU A 128 -20.30 -10.27 22.05
CA LEU A 128 -20.88 -10.34 23.37
C LEU A 128 -21.38 -8.92 23.67
N PHE A 129 -22.69 -8.77 23.43
CA PHE A 129 -23.57 -7.63 23.74
C PHE A 129 -23.55 -6.48 22.72
#